data_AF-A0A136KTP9-F1
#
_entry.id   AF-A0A136KTP9-F1
#
_cell.length_a   1.000
_cell.length_b   1.000
_cell.length_c   1.000
_cell.angle_alpha   90.00
_cell.angle_beta   90.00
_cell.angle_gamma   90.00
#
_symmetry.space_group_name_H-M   'P 1'
#
loop_
_entity.id
_entity.type
_entity.pdbx_description
1 polymer ?
#
loop_
_entity_poly.entity_id
_entity_poly.type
_entity_poly.pdbx_seq_one_letter_code
_entity_poly.pdbx_strand_id
1 'polypeptide(L)'
;MPEPQSQTLCKACGLCCSGHLFSWVRLNANELDKVENLGLNVIRNDPRQRGFLQPCPVWRNGVCSVYESPDYPSSCRKYKCVVLRKLLDDEITLADGLSQIEEALNLIREVESLLPVSSAISFRERIIEHKENLEKAKKQNFSDAEKSFLQKAKELLEMYEHRFGVDDFIDYEA
;
A
#
# COMPACT_ATOMS: atom_id res chain seq x y z
N MET A 1 26.56 6.32 11.10
CA MET A 1 25.47 7.26 11.43
C MET A 1 24.25 6.43 11.76
N PRO A 2 23.43 6.79 12.76
CA PRO A 2 22.19 6.06 13.05
C PRO A 2 21.22 6.17 11.86
N GLU A 3 20.37 5.15 11.69
CA GLU A 3 19.32 5.15 10.67
C GLU A 3 18.36 6.32 10.89
N PRO A 4 17.97 7.06 9.83
CA PRO A 4 16.94 8.10 9.97
C PRO A 4 15.60 7.50 10.40
N GLN A 5 14.89 8.16 11.31
CA GLN A 5 13.59 7.70 11.84
C GLN A 5 12.56 7.43 10.72
N SER A 6 12.62 8.18 9.63
CA SER A 6 11.80 7.97 8.43
C SER A 6 12.01 6.60 7.79
N GLN A 7 13.25 6.11 7.74
CA GLN A 7 13.55 4.78 7.21
C GLN A 7 13.05 3.70 8.15
N THR A 8 13.27 3.86 9.46
CA THR A 8 12.76 2.95 10.49
C THR A 8 11.24 2.82 10.39
N LEU A 9 10.52 3.94 10.25
CA LEU A 9 9.07 3.97 10.06
C LEU A 9 8.64 3.21 8.79
N CYS A 10 9.25 3.51 7.64
CA CYS A 10 8.88 2.86 6.37
C CYS A 10 9.18 1.36 6.35
N LYS A 11 10.33 0.94 6.92
CA LYS A 11 10.70 -0.47 7.03
C LYS A 11 9.78 -1.23 7.99
N ALA A 12 9.31 -0.61 9.06
CA ALA A 12 8.29 -1.20 9.94
C ALA A 12 6.91 -1.31 9.25
N CYS A 13 6.57 -0.34 8.39
CA CYS A 13 5.27 -0.27 7.72
C CYS A 13 5.10 -1.27 6.58
N GLY A 14 5.94 -1.18 5.55
CA GLY A 14 5.90 -2.08 4.40
C GLY A 14 4.66 -2.01 3.49
N LEU A 15 3.58 -1.29 3.84
CA LEU A 15 2.28 -1.37 3.15
C LEU A 15 2.32 -0.99 1.65
N CYS A 16 3.23 -0.08 1.27
CA CYS A 16 3.45 0.26 -0.14
C CYS A 16 4.11 -0.90 -0.90
N CYS A 17 5.06 -1.59 -0.27
CA CYS A 17 5.87 -2.63 -0.87
C CYS A 17 5.21 -4.02 -0.82
N SER A 18 4.32 -4.25 0.14
CA SER A 18 3.55 -5.49 0.26
C SER A 18 2.31 -5.54 -0.63
N GLY A 19 2.04 -4.47 -1.39
CA GLY A 19 0.89 -4.37 -2.28
C GLY A 19 -0.45 -4.08 -1.60
N HIS A 20 -0.43 -3.66 -0.33
CA HIS A 20 -1.65 -3.36 0.43
C HIS A 20 -2.23 -1.98 0.08
N LEU A 21 -1.38 -1.03 -0.30
CA LEU A 21 -1.80 0.32 -0.73
C LEU A 21 -1.86 0.47 -2.25
N PHE A 22 -0.93 -0.15 -2.96
CA PHE A 22 -0.75 0.02 -4.39
C PHE A 22 -0.61 -1.32 -5.08
N SER A 23 -1.26 -1.50 -6.23
CA SER A 23 -1.05 -2.66 -7.12
C SER A 23 0.05 -2.41 -8.16
N TRP A 24 0.39 -1.14 -8.39
CA TRP A 24 1.33 -0.70 -9.40
C TRP A 24 2.00 0.61 -9.00
N VAL A 25 3.25 0.80 -9.44
CA VAL A 25 4.03 2.01 -9.21
C VAL A 25 4.65 2.49 -10.52
N ARG A 26 4.37 3.74 -10.89
CA ARG A 26 4.89 4.38 -12.10
C ARG A 26 6.42 4.45 -12.09
N LEU A 27 7.05 4.28 -13.25
CA LEU A 27 8.47 4.49 -13.47
C LEU A 27 8.71 5.49 -14.61
N ASN A 28 9.75 6.30 -14.48
CA ASN A 28 10.22 7.10 -15.61
C ASN A 28 10.90 6.20 -16.65
N ALA A 29 10.93 6.65 -17.91
CA ALA A 29 11.52 5.89 -19.02
C ALA A 29 13.00 5.52 -18.76
N ASN A 30 13.76 6.41 -18.13
CA ASN A 30 15.17 6.24 -17.82
C ASN A 30 15.45 5.34 -16.59
N GLU A 31 14.40 4.92 -15.87
CA GLU A 31 14.52 4.02 -14.71
C GLU A 31 14.23 2.56 -15.06
N LEU A 32 13.58 2.29 -16.20
CA LEU A 32 13.06 0.95 -16.54
C LEU A 32 14.13 -0.13 -16.47
N ASP A 33 15.25 0.05 -17.18
CA ASP A 33 16.30 -0.97 -17.26
C ASP A 33 16.96 -1.20 -15.90
N LYS A 34 17.17 -0.13 -15.13
CA LYS A 34 17.77 -0.21 -13.80
C LYS A 34 16.87 -0.97 -12.84
N VAL A 35 15.59 -0.65 -12.82
CA VAL A 35 14.60 -1.26 -11.94
C VAL A 35 14.32 -2.71 -12.32
N GLU A 36 14.31 -3.05 -13.61
CA GLU A 36 14.21 -4.42 -14.08
C GLU A 36 15.43 -5.25 -13.67
N ASN A 37 16.65 -4.68 -13.75
CA ASN A 37 17.89 -5.34 -13.29
C ASN A 37 17.91 -5.61 -11.77
N LEU A 38 17.13 -4.89 -10.98
CA LEU A 38 16.93 -5.18 -9.55
C LEU A 38 15.97 -6.36 -9.32
N GLY A 39 15.36 -6.91 -10.37
CA GLY A 39 14.42 -8.03 -10.32
C GLY A 39 12.96 -7.64 -10.08
N LEU A 40 12.60 -6.37 -10.34
CA LEU A 40 11.21 -5.93 -10.26
C LEU A 40 10.46 -6.28 -11.56
N ASN A 41 9.16 -6.57 -11.44
CA ASN A 41 8.30 -6.92 -12.56
C ASN A 41 7.86 -5.66 -13.32
N VAL A 42 8.64 -5.23 -14.30
CA VAL A 42 8.42 -3.99 -15.05
C VAL A 42 7.42 -4.16 -16.20
N ILE A 43 6.47 -3.24 -16.32
CA ILE A 43 5.57 -3.09 -17.46
C ILE A 43 6.17 -2.06 -18.42
N ARG A 44 6.53 -2.52 -19.64
CA ARG A 44 7.16 -1.67 -20.69
C ARG A 44 6.20 -1.26 -21.80
N ASN A 45 5.25 -2.14 -22.12
CA ASN A 45 4.52 -2.13 -23.39
C ASN A 45 3.40 -1.08 -23.46
N ASP A 46 2.93 -0.60 -22.30
CA ASP A 46 1.94 0.47 -22.23
C ASP A 46 2.58 1.74 -21.66
N PRO A 47 2.73 2.81 -22.46
CA PRO A 47 3.26 4.09 -21.98
C PRO A 47 2.47 4.69 -20.80
N ARG A 48 1.16 4.43 -20.69
CA ARG A 48 0.29 4.92 -19.61
C ARG A 48 0.38 4.08 -18.34
N GLN A 49 0.85 2.84 -18.45
CA GLN A 49 1.02 1.91 -17.32
C GLN A 49 2.49 1.52 -17.12
N ARG A 50 3.41 2.36 -17.62
CA ARG A 50 4.84 2.14 -17.49
C ARG A 50 5.27 2.22 -16.03
N GLY A 51 5.66 1.09 -15.47
CA GLY A 51 5.93 0.99 -14.04
C GLY A 51 6.30 -0.42 -13.63
N PHE A 52 6.11 -0.76 -12.36
CA PHE A 52 6.25 -2.13 -11.88
C PHE A 52 5.07 -2.54 -11.00
N LEU A 53 4.79 -3.84 -10.96
CA LEU A 53 3.71 -4.41 -10.17
C LEU A 53 4.11 -4.62 -8.71
N GLN A 54 3.12 -4.46 -7.83
CA GLN A 54 3.18 -4.87 -6.44
C GLN A 54 2.46 -6.22 -6.25
N PRO A 55 2.81 -7.04 -5.24
CA PRO A 55 3.87 -6.83 -4.24
C PRO A 55 5.28 -6.77 -4.83
N CYS A 56 6.14 -5.96 -4.22
CA CYS A 56 7.47 -5.66 -4.72
C CYS A 56 8.42 -6.88 -4.54
N PRO A 57 9.02 -7.44 -5.61
CA PRO A 57 9.87 -8.64 -5.49
C PRO A 57 11.15 -8.47 -4.64
N VAL A 58 11.57 -7.22 -4.46
CA VAL A 58 12.73 -6.83 -3.64
C VAL A 58 12.36 -6.50 -2.19
N TRP A 59 11.07 -6.58 -1.84
CA TRP A 59 10.59 -6.55 -0.48
C TRP A 59 10.55 -7.98 0.08
N ARG A 60 11.46 -8.30 0.99
CA ARG A 60 11.56 -9.64 1.60
C ARG A 60 11.68 -9.52 3.11
N ASN A 61 10.88 -10.30 3.83
CA ASN A 61 10.90 -10.39 5.29
C ASN A 61 10.83 -9.03 5.99
N GLY A 62 10.01 -8.09 5.48
CA GLY A 62 9.86 -6.77 6.08
C GLY A 62 10.96 -5.77 5.72
N VAL A 63 11.81 -6.06 4.73
CA VAL A 63 12.91 -5.17 4.35
C VAL A 63 13.00 -5.02 2.83
N CYS A 64 13.15 -3.77 2.38
CA CYS A 64 13.45 -3.45 0.98
C CYS A 64 14.96 -3.58 0.77
N SER A 65 15.39 -4.56 -0.03
CA SER A 65 16.82 -4.83 -0.26
C SER A 65 17.54 -3.72 -1.03
N VAL A 66 16.80 -2.78 -1.61
CA VAL A 66 17.32 -1.71 -2.46
C VAL A 66 17.03 -0.31 -1.90
N TYR A 67 16.57 -0.20 -0.65
CA TYR A 67 16.15 1.08 -0.05
C TYR A 67 17.25 2.17 -0.11
N GLU A 68 18.50 1.76 0.15
CA GLU A 68 19.67 2.63 0.13
C GLU A 68 20.37 2.68 -1.23
N SER A 69 19.88 1.91 -2.22
CA SER A 69 20.47 1.85 -3.55
C SER A 69 20.31 3.18 -4.29
N PRO A 70 21.30 3.60 -5.10
CA PRO A 70 21.11 4.69 -6.05
C PRO A 70 20.01 4.39 -7.08
N ASP A 71 19.75 3.11 -7.36
CA ASP A 71 18.71 2.64 -8.28
C ASP A 71 17.34 2.45 -7.60
N TYR A 72 17.18 2.87 -6.33
CA TYR A 72 15.88 2.88 -5.67
C TYR A 72 14.89 3.77 -6.44
N PRO A 73 13.71 3.24 -6.86
CA PRO A 73 12.81 3.95 -7.76
C PRO A 73 12.41 5.33 -7.26
N SER A 74 12.42 6.32 -8.15
CA SER A 74 12.10 7.70 -7.82
C SER A 74 10.69 7.86 -7.25
N SER A 75 9.70 7.13 -7.78
CA SER A 75 8.33 7.12 -7.26
C SER A 75 8.26 6.63 -5.82
N CYS A 76 8.99 5.56 -5.48
CA CYS A 76 9.09 5.07 -4.11
C CYS A 76 9.75 6.10 -3.17
N ARG A 77 10.73 6.87 -3.67
CA ARG A 77 11.40 7.93 -2.91
C ARG A 77 10.55 9.19 -2.73
N LYS A 78 9.73 9.52 -3.73
CA LYS A 78 8.87 10.71 -3.75
C LYS A 78 7.64 10.55 -2.87
N TYR A 79 7.08 9.34 -2.82
CA TYR A 79 5.88 9.10 -2.05
C TYR A 79 6.11 9.28 -0.55
N LYS A 80 5.37 10.21 0.06
CA LYS A 80 5.35 10.46 1.50
C LYS A 80 3.92 10.39 2.02
N CYS A 81 3.57 9.24 2.57
CA CYS A 81 2.27 9.03 3.22
C CYS A 81 2.06 10.05 4.35
N VAL A 82 0.80 10.26 4.77
CA VAL A 82 0.49 11.29 5.79
C VAL A 82 1.23 11.02 7.10
N VAL A 83 1.29 9.77 7.57
CA VAL A 83 2.08 9.41 8.77
C VAL A 83 3.56 9.80 8.62
N LEU A 84 4.20 9.45 7.49
CA LEU A 84 5.61 9.79 7.25
C LEU A 84 5.82 11.29 7.18
N ARG A 85 4.89 12.02 6.55
CA ARG A 85 4.95 13.48 6.43
C ARG A 85 4.90 14.14 7.81
N LYS A 86 3.94 13.74 8.63
CA LYS A 86 3.82 14.23 10.01
C LYS A 86 5.06 13.94 10.85
N LEU A 87 5.68 12.77 10.68
CA LEU A 87 6.95 12.45 11.34
C LEU A 87 8.09 13.36 10.86
N LEU A 88 8.19 13.60 9.55
CA LEU A 88 9.22 14.47 8.97
C LEU A 88 9.05 15.94 9.33
N ASP A 89 7.81 16.37 9.58
CA ASP A 89 7.43 17.72 9.97
C ASP A 89 7.40 17.90 11.50
N ASP A 90 7.89 16.91 12.26
CA ASP A 90 7.93 16.87 13.73
C ASP A 90 6.55 17.04 14.42
N GLU A 91 5.45 16.75 13.71
CA GLU A 91 4.07 16.80 14.25
C GLU A 91 3.73 15.58 15.12
N ILE A 92 4.41 14.45 14.89
CA ILE A 92 4.26 13.21 15.66
C ILE A 92 5.63 12.63 15.98
N THR A 93 5.73 11.85 17.05
CA THR A 93 6.96 11.12 17.34
C THR A 93 7.05 9.84 16.51
N LEU A 94 8.26 9.24 16.42
CA LEU A 94 8.42 7.92 15.81
C LEU A 94 7.54 6.87 16.50
N ALA A 95 7.37 6.94 17.82
CA ALA A 95 6.52 6.02 18.58
C ALA A 95 5.04 6.14 18.15
N ASP A 96 4.54 7.37 18.01
CA ASP A 96 3.17 7.61 17.54
C ASP A 96 2.97 7.09 16.11
N GLY A 97 3.96 7.31 15.22
CA GLY A 97 3.93 6.80 13.86
C GLY A 97 3.90 5.27 13.80
N LEU A 98 4.71 4.60 14.63
CA LEU A 98 4.71 3.13 14.74
C LEU A 98 3.39 2.59 15.29
N SER A 99 2.78 3.26 16.27
CA SER A 99 1.45 2.90 16.78
C SER A 99 0.39 2.95 15.67
N GLN A 100 0.38 4.01 14.85
CA GLN A 100 -0.57 4.12 13.73
C GLN A 100 -0.37 3.04 12.66
N ILE A 101 0.87 2.61 12.43
CA ILE A 101 1.20 1.50 11.53
C ILE A 101 0.69 0.18 12.10
N GLU A 102 0.90 -0.07 13.40
CA GLU A 102 0.44 -1.29 14.06
C GLU A 102 -1.07 -1.43 13.99
N GLU A 103 -1.81 -0.35 14.25
CA GLU A 103 -3.27 -0.30 14.09
C GLU A 103 -3.70 -0.69 12.66
N ALA A 104 -3.03 -0.12 11.64
CA ALA A 104 -3.32 -0.44 10.25
C ALA A 104 -3.04 -1.91 9.92
N LEU A 105 -1.90 -2.44 10.36
CA LEU A 105 -1.52 -3.83 10.14
C LEU A 105 -2.50 -4.81 10.83
N ASN A 106 -2.98 -4.47 12.03
CA ASN A 106 -3.97 -5.28 12.73
C ASN A 106 -5.30 -5.29 11.97
N LEU A 107 -5.80 -4.12 11.57
CA LEU A 107 -7.06 -4.02 10.81
C LEU A 107 -6.97 -4.74 9.46
N ILE A 108 -5.82 -4.66 8.78
CA ILE A 108 -5.55 -5.40 7.55
C ILE A 108 -5.69 -6.91 7.78
N ARG A 109 -5.05 -7.47 8.82
CA ARG A 109 -5.15 -8.91 9.11
C ARG A 109 -6.59 -9.34 9.38
N GLU A 110 -7.34 -8.50 10.08
CA GLU A 110 -8.75 -8.75 10.36
C GLU A 110 -9.60 -8.74 9.08
N VAL A 111 -9.40 -7.76 8.21
CA VAL A 111 -10.09 -7.68 6.90
C VAL A 111 -9.69 -8.85 5.99
N GLU A 112 -8.41 -9.18 5.92
CA GLU A 112 -7.89 -10.33 5.16
C GLU A 112 -8.54 -11.64 5.56
N SER A 113 -8.74 -11.86 6.87
CA SER A 113 -9.38 -13.07 7.38
C SER A 113 -10.85 -13.23 6.99
N LEU A 114 -11.49 -12.13 6.56
CA LEU A 114 -12.89 -12.07 6.15
C LEU A 114 -13.06 -12.01 4.63
N LEU A 115 -11.98 -11.85 3.86
CA LEU A 115 -12.05 -11.79 2.41
C LEU A 115 -12.20 -13.19 1.80
N PRO A 116 -13.06 -13.36 0.78
CA PRO A 116 -13.09 -14.58 0.00
C PRO A 116 -11.81 -14.72 -0.85
N VAL A 117 -11.60 -15.93 -1.34
CA VAL A 117 -10.63 -16.18 -2.41
C VAL A 117 -11.06 -15.37 -3.64
N SER A 118 -10.13 -14.60 -4.21
CA SER A 118 -10.36 -13.78 -5.40
C SER A 118 -9.19 -13.95 -6.36
N SER A 119 -9.45 -13.80 -7.65
CA SER A 119 -8.44 -13.71 -8.71
C SER A 119 -7.81 -12.32 -8.83
N ALA A 120 -8.38 -11.30 -8.17
CA ALA A 120 -7.80 -9.96 -8.14
C ALA A 120 -6.47 -9.96 -7.39
N ILE A 121 -5.46 -9.35 -8.00
CA ILE A 121 -4.09 -9.30 -7.46
C ILE A 121 -3.99 -8.20 -6.38
N SER A 122 -4.68 -7.08 -6.58
CA SER A 122 -4.67 -5.94 -5.67
C SER A 122 -5.49 -6.21 -4.41
N PHE A 123 -4.88 -5.98 -3.24
CA PHE A 123 -5.58 -6.11 -1.97
C PHE A 123 -6.77 -5.14 -1.87
N ARG A 124 -6.61 -3.89 -2.32
CA ARG A 124 -7.68 -2.89 -2.32
C ARG A 124 -8.84 -3.26 -3.24
N GLU A 125 -8.54 -3.76 -4.44
CA GLU A 125 -9.58 -4.19 -5.37
C GLU A 125 -10.40 -5.35 -4.79
N ARG A 126 -9.75 -6.31 -4.11
CA ARG A 126 -10.44 -7.41 -3.41
C ARG A 126 -11.43 -6.89 -2.35
N ILE A 127 -11.05 -5.86 -1.59
CA ILE A 127 -11.94 -5.24 -0.60
C ILE A 127 -13.14 -4.58 -1.28
N ILE A 128 -12.88 -3.74 -2.28
CA ILE A 128 -13.91 -2.98 -3.00
C ILE A 128 -14.89 -3.94 -3.69
N GLU A 129 -14.38 -4.93 -4.43
CA GLU A 129 -15.19 -5.92 -5.13
C GLU A 129 -16.07 -6.71 -4.15
N HIS A 130 -15.51 -7.18 -3.03
CA HIS A 130 -16.30 -7.93 -2.06
C HIS A 130 -17.37 -7.06 -1.39
N LYS A 131 -17.04 -5.82 -1.02
CA LYS A 131 -17.97 -4.84 -0.47
C LYS A 131 -19.12 -4.56 -1.43
N GLU A 132 -18.82 -4.26 -2.69
CA GLU A 132 -19.83 -4.00 -3.72
C GLU A 132 -20.73 -5.22 -3.95
N ASN A 133 -20.18 -6.43 -3.95
CA ASN A 133 -20.96 -7.65 -4.12
C ASN A 133 -21.94 -7.87 -2.97
N LEU A 134 -21.54 -7.60 -1.73
CA LEU A 134 -22.43 -7.65 -0.57
C LEU A 134 -23.54 -6.59 -0.64
N GLU A 135 -23.20 -5.37 -1.05
CA GLU A 135 -24.17 -4.27 -1.20
C GLU A 135 -25.17 -4.54 -2.34
N LYS A 136 -24.71 -5.06 -3.49
CA LYS A 136 -25.55 -5.42 -4.65
C LYS A 136 -26.50 -6.58 -4.34
N ALA A 137 -26.09 -7.50 -3.46
CA ALA A 137 -26.93 -8.63 -3.08
C ALA A 137 -28.24 -8.22 -2.38
N LYS A 138 -28.38 -6.96 -1.94
CA LYS A 138 -29.60 -6.39 -1.32
C LYS A 138 -30.22 -7.30 -0.25
N LYS A 139 -29.37 -8.01 0.49
CA LYS A 139 -29.82 -8.92 1.54
C LYS A 139 -30.46 -8.10 2.65
N GLN A 140 -31.66 -8.50 3.07
CA GLN A 140 -32.34 -7.85 4.21
C GLN A 140 -31.61 -8.11 5.53
N ASN A 141 -30.87 -9.21 5.63
CA ASN A 141 -30.08 -9.57 6.81
C ASN A 141 -28.69 -10.10 6.40
N PHE A 142 -27.65 -9.33 6.73
CA PHE A 142 -26.26 -9.79 6.69
C PHE A 142 -25.95 -10.68 7.89
N SER A 143 -25.12 -11.70 7.68
CA SER A 143 -24.47 -12.45 8.76
C SER A 143 -23.55 -11.55 9.58
N ASP A 144 -23.20 -11.98 10.80
CA ASP A 144 -22.30 -11.21 11.66
C ASP A 144 -20.90 -11.03 11.04
N ALA A 145 -20.43 -12.02 10.28
CA ALA A 145 -19.18 -11.93 9.53
C ALA A 145 -19.26 -10.89 8.40
N GLU A 146 -20.35 -10.84 7.63
CA GLU A 146 -20.56 -9.85 6.57
C GLU A 146 -20.67 -8.43 7.16
N LYS A 147 -21.39 -8.25 8.27
CA LYS A 147 -21.47 -6.95 8.97
C LYS A 147 -20.10 -6.50 9.48
N SER A 148 -19.35 -7.42 10.09
CA SER A 148 -17.99 -7.19 10.58
C SER A 148 -17.06 -6.79 9.44
N PHE A 149 -17.11 -7.50 8.31
CA PHE A 149 -16.34 -7.16 7.11
C PHE A 149 -16.67 -5.75 6.61
N LEU A 150 -17.96 -5.43 6.39
CA LEU A 150 -18.38 -4.13 5.86
C LEU A 150 -17.90 -2.97 6.75
N GLN A 151 -18.01 -3.13 8.07
CA GLN A 151 -17.53 -2.14 9.03
C GLN A 151 -16.01 -1.94 8.96
N LYS A 152 -15.24 -3.04 9.02
CA LYS A 152 -13.78 -2.99 9.02
C LYS A 152 -13.21 -2.56 7.68
N ALA A 153 -13.83 -2.97 6.57
CA ALA A 153 -13.46 -2.53 5.24
C ALA A 153 -13.63 -1.02 5.08
N LYS A 154 -14.74 -0.47 5.58
CA LYS A 154 -14.97 0.99 5.59
C LYS A 154 -13.88 1.70 6.40
N GLU A 155 -13.64 1.25 7.63
CA GLU A 155 -12.62 1.83 8.51
C GLU A 155 -11.21 1.77 7.87
N LEU A 156 -10.88 0.66 7.22
CA LEU A 156 -9.59 0.48 6.58
C LEU A 156 -9.41 1.41 5.37
N LEU A 157 -10.44 1.59 4.56
CA LEU A 157 -10.41 2.50 3.41
C LEU A 157 -10.30 3.97 3.87
N GLU A 158 -11.04 4.38 4.89
CA GLU A 158 -10.90 5.71 5.52
C GLU A 158 -9.49 5.90 6.10
N MET A 159 -8.92 4.84 6.70
CA MET A 159 -7.55 4.86 7.21
C MET A 159 -6.52 5.02 6.09
N TYR A 160 -6.70 4.35 4.95
CA TYR A 160 -5.85 4.48 3.76
C TYR A 160 -5.85 5.91 3.22
N GLU A 161 -7.00 6.54 3.14
CA GLU A 161 -7.12 7.93 2.73
C GLU A 161 -6.42 8.88 3.72
N HIS A 162 -6.81 8.84 5.00
CA HIS A 162 -6.40 9.86 5.96
C HIS A 162 -5.00 9.68 6.54
N ARG A 163 -4.55 8.43 6.74
CA ARG A 163 -3.22 8.14 7.32
C ARG A 163 -2.20 7.86 6.25
N PHE A 164 -2.61 7.28 5.13
CA PHE A 164 -1.68 6.90 4.09
C PHE A 164 -1.69 7.86 2.90
N GLY A 165 -2.72 8.69 2.72
CA GLY A 165 -2.80 9.61 1.57
C GLY A 165 -3.11 8.86 0.28
N VAL A 166 -3.85 7.75 0.40
CA VAL A 166 -4.26 6.91 -0.72
C VAL A 166 -5.74 7.18 -0.97
N ASP A 167 -6.03 8.10 -1.88
CA ASP A 167 -7.38 8.35 -2.36
C ASP A 167 -7.70 7.50 -3.62
N ASP A 168 -8.99 7.32 -3.89
CA ASP A 168 -9.50 6.61 -5.08
C ASP A 168 -9.49 7.49 -6.34
N PHE A 169 -8.99 8.73 -6.25
CA PHE A 169 -9.17 9.76 -7.29
C PHE A 169 -7.91 10.18 -8.03
N ILE A 170 -6.73 9.63 -7.72
CA ILE A 170 -5.50 10.11 -8.35
C ILE A 170 -4.79 9.00 -9.12
N ASP A 171 -5.05 9.00 -10.43
CA ASP A 171 -4.00 8.78 -11.43
C ASP A 171 -2.79 9.65 -11.02
N TYR A 172 -1.73 9.03 -10.51
CA TYR A 172 -0.45 9.72 -10.29
C TYR A 172 0.24 9.97 -11.65
N GLU A 173 -0.44 10.71 -12.52
CA GLU A 173 0.08 11.36 -13.72
C GLU A 173 -0.15 12.87 -13.64
N ALA A 174 0.90 13.57 -13.21
CA ALA A 174 1.33 14.83 -13.83
C ALA A 174 2.86 14.85 -13.85
#